data_AF-A0A9D9GI07-F1
#
_entry.id   AF-A0A9D9GI07-F1
#
_cell.length_a   1.000
_cell.length_b   1.000
_cell.length_c   1.000
_cell.angle_alpha   90.00
_cell.angle_beta   90.00
_cell.angle_gamma   90.00
#
_symmetry.space_group_name_H-M   'P 1'
#
loop_
_entity.id
_entity.type
_entity.pdbx_description
1 polymer ?
#
loop_
_entity_poly.entity_id
_entity_poly.type
_entity_poly.pdbx_seq_one_letter_code
_entity_poly.pdbx_strand_id
1 'polypeptide(L)'
;MEATIPRKQTAFRLSNELLRRLKVEAKKQNRSLNNFVESVLMDAVYRNPNKETLAAMKEARDNRDLETINLENLEGFIDSL
;
A
#
# COMPACT_ATOMS: atom_id res chain seq x y z
N MET A 1 9.20 21.36 -4.32
CA MET A 1 8.81 21.67 -2.93
C MET A 1 8.00 20.49 -2.44
N GLU A 2 8.46 19.76 -1.41
CA GLU A 2 7.65 18.71 -0.80
C GLU A 2 6.36 19.33 -0.25
N ALA A 3 5.22 18.95 -0.81
CA ALA A 3 3.93 19.39 -0.31
C ALA A 3 3.76 18.84 1.11
N THR A 4 3.73 19.74 2.10
CA THR A 4 3.53 19.36 3.49
C THR A 4 2.10 18.82 3.63
N ILE A 5 1.96 17.52 3.89
CA ILE A 5 0.64 16.91 4.05
C ILE A 5 -0.03 17.51 5.30
N PRO A 6 -1.22 18.12 5.19
CA PRO A 6 -1.91 18.68 6.35
C PRO A 6 -2.30 17.56 7.31
N ARG A 7 -1.87 17.66 8.57
CA ARG A 7 -2.19 16.69 9.63
C ARG A 7 -3.10 17.31 10.67
N LYS A 8 -4.12 16.55 11.10
CA LYS A 8 -5.02 16.92 12.20
C LYS A 8 -4.82 15.98 13.38
N GLN A 9 -4.70 16.54 14.58
CA GLN A 9 -4.58 15.73 15.80
C GLN A 9 -5.91 15.04 16.10
N THR A 10 -5.85 13.73 16.31
CA THR A 10 -6.99 12.87 16.65
C THR A 10 -6.59 11.92 17.78
N ALA A 11 -7.47 11.71 18.75
CA ALA A 11 -7.23 10.80 19.87
C ALA A 11 -8.04 9.51 19.71
N PHE A 12 -7.38 8.37 19.89
CA PHE A 12 -8.02 7.05 19.92
C PHE A 12 -7.88 6.45 21.31
N ARG A 13 -8.94 5.80 21.79
CA ARG A 13 -8.87 4.95 22.96
C ARG A 13 -8.54 3.53 22.51
N LEU A 14 -7.29 3.12 22.70
CA LEU A 14 -6.81 1.78 22.39
C LEU A 14 -6.64 0.97 23.67
N SER A 15 -6.75 -0.36 23.58
CA SER A 15 -6.41 -1.23 24.70
C SER A 15 -4.92 -1.15 25.02
N ASN A 16 -4.54 -1.34 26.29
CA ASN A 16 -3.13 -1.32 26.71
C ASN A 16 -2.29 -2.35 25.94
N GLU A 17 -2.86 -3.52 25.67
CA GLU A 17 -2.17 -4.58 24.93
C GLU A 17 -1.92 -4.19 23.46
N LEU A 18 -2.91 -3.58 22.79
CA LEU A 18 -2.74 -3.09 21.43
C LEU A 18 -1.65 -2.01 21.37
N LEU A 19 -1.69 -1.04 22.30
CA LEU A 19 -0.68 0.02 22.36
C LEU A 19 0.73 -0.53 22.56
N ARG A 20 0.87 -1.57 23.41
CA ARG A 20 2.15 -2.26 23.63
C ARG A 20 2.68 -2.91 22.35
N ARG A 21 1.83 -3.63 21.62
CA ARG A 21 2.20 -4.28 20.34
C ARG A 21 2.58 -3.25 19.29
N LEU A 22 1.78 -2.19 19.13
CA LEU A 22 2.06 -1.12 18.16
C LEU A 22 3.42 -0.45 18.42
N LYS A 23 3.80 -0.24 19.69
CA LYS A 23 5.12 0.31 20.05
C LYS A 23 6.27 -0.62 19.68
N VAL A 24 6.11 -1.93 19.87
CA VAL A 24 7.12 -2.93 19.49
C VAL A 24 7.32 -2.93 17.97
N GLU A 25 6.23 -2.96 17.19
CA GLU A 25 6.30 -2.95 15.73
C GLU A 25 6.86 -1.63 15.18
N ALA A 26 6.45 -0.49 15.74
CA ALA A 26 7.02 0.81 15.37
C ALA A 26 8.55 0.85 15.59
N LYS A 27 9.03 0.31 16.72
CA LYS A 27 10.46 0.23 17.03
C LYS A 27 11.22 -0.69 16.05
N LYS A 28 10.64 -1.85 15.69
CA LYS A 28 11.25 -2.76 14.70
C LYS A 28 11.48 -2.08 13.35
N GLN A 29 10.62 -1.13 12.98
CA GLN A 29 10.73 -0.39 11.72
C GLN A 29 11.50 0.93 11.84
N ASN A 30 12.02 1.27 13.03
CA ASN A 30 12.65 2.57 13.31
C ASN A 30 11.72 3.78 13.04
N ARG A 31 10.43 3.64 13.38
CA ARG A 31 9.40 4.66 13.14
C ARG A 31 8.83 5.18 14.45
N SER A 32 8.35 6.42 14.45
CA SER A 32 7.53 6.92 15.55
C SER A 32 6.20 6.17 15.60
N LEU A 33 5.60 6.05 16.79
CA LEU A 33 4.31 5.38 16.95
C LEU A 33 3.23 6.00 16.07
N ASN A 34 3.16 7.34 16.01
CA ASN A 34 2.17 8.04 15.20
C ASN A 34 2.36 7.76 13.71
N ASN A 35 3.60 7.80 13.22
CA ASN A 35 3.88 7.52 11.81
C ASN A 35 3.60 6.06 11.44
N PHE A 36 3.91 5.12 12.34
CA PHE A 36 3.57 3.71 12.16
C PHE A 36 2.05 3.48 12.11
N VAL A 37 1.31 4.05 13.08
CA VAL A 37 -0.15 3.92 13.14
C VAL A 37 -0.81 4.55 11.91
N GLU A 38 -0.34 5.71 11.46
CA GLU A 38 -0.84 6.36 10.24
C GLU A 38 -0.72 5.44 9.02
N SER A 39 0.45 4.81 8.79
CA SER A 39 0.60 3.86 7.68
C SER A 39 -0.27 2.63 7.82
N VAL A 40 -0.38 2.04 9.01
CA VAL A 40 -1.25 0.87 9.23
C VAL A 40 -2.71 1.22 8.94
N LEU A 41 -3.17 2.41 9.36
CA LEU A 41 -4.53 2.88 9.07
C LEU A 41 -4.71 3.16 7.58
N MET A 42 -3.71 3.77 6.93
CA MET A 42 -3.72 4.03 5.50
C MET A 42 -3.84 2.72 4.73
N ASP A 43 -2.99 1.73 5.03
CA ASP A 43 -3.02 0.40 4.42
C ASP A 43 -4.38 -0.28 4.66
N ALA A 44 -4.99 -0.09 5.83
CA ALA A 44 -6.29 -0.66 6.13
C ALA A 44 -7.43 -0.06 5.30
N VAL A 45 -7.40 1.25 5.02
CA VAL A 45 -8.45 1.92 4.24
C VAL A 45 -8.18 1.91 2.73
N TYR A 46 -6.91 1.82 2.30
CA TYR A 46 -6.49 1.73 0.90
C TYR A 46 -6.56 0.30 0.33
N ARG A 47 -7.00 -0.69 1.12
CA ARG A 47 -7.21 -2.08 0.66
C ARG A 47 -8.25 -2.23 -0.45
N ASN A 48 -9.03 -1.20 -0.75
CA ASN A 48 -9.91 -1.20 -1.92
C ASN A 48 -9.14 -0.66 -3.12
N PRO A 49 -8.94 -1.47 -4.18
CA PRO A 49 -8.35 -0.98 -5.42
C PRO A 49 -9.15 0.25 -5.89
N ASN A 50 -8.44 1.30 -6.33
CA ASN A 50 -9.11 2.50 -6.83
C ASN A 50 -9.88 2.16 -8.13
N LYS A 51 -10.67 3.11 -8.65
CA LYS A 51 -11.49 2.88 -9.86
C LYS A 51 -10.66 2.42 -11.07
N GLU A 52 -9.46 2.96 -11.22
CA GLU A 52 -8.54 2.63 -12.30
C GLU A 52 -8.00 1.20 -12.15
N THR A 53 -7.54 0.82 -10.95
CA THR A 53 -7.10 -0.55 -10.68
C THR A 53 -8.23 -1.57 -10.85
N LEU A 54 -9.45 -1.25 -10.41
CA LEU A 54 -10.62 -2.11 -10.64
C LEU A 54 -10.93 -2.27 -12.13
N ALA A 55 -10.80 -1.21 -12.93
CA ALA A 55 -10.99 -1.25 -14.38
C ALA A 55 -9.95 -2.14 -15.06
N ALA A 56 -8.66 -1.96 -14.74
CA ALA A 56 -7.57 -2.78 -15.26
C ALA A 56 -7.73 -4.26 -14.87
N MET A 57 -8.15 -4.55 -13.63
CA MET A 57 -8.44 -5.93 -13.20
C MET A 57 -9.61 -6.55 -13.98
N LYS A 58 -10.64 -5.75 -14.32
CA LYS A 58 -11.76 -6.22 -15.13
C LYS A 58 -11.32 -6.48 -16.58
N GLU A 59 -10.56 -5.56 -17.16
CA GLU A 59 -10.00 -5.68 -18.51
C GLU A 59 -9.15 -6.93 -18.67
N ALA A 60 -8.25 -7.18 -17.72
CA ALA A 60 -7.43 -8.39 -17.68
C ALA A 60 -8.27 -9.67 -17.53
N ARG A 61 -9.33 -9.67 -16.72
CA ARG A 61 -10.26 -10.81 -16.61
C ARG A 61 -11.04 -11.07 -17.89
N ASP A 62 -11.40 -10.00 -18.60
CA ASP A 62 -12.16 -10.06 -19.85
C ASP A 62 -11.24 -10.36 -21.06
N ASN A 63 -9.94 -10.66 -20.83
CA ASN A 63 -8.91 -10.88 -21.86
C ASN A 63 -8.83 -9.76 -22.90
N ARG A 64 -9.10 -8.53 -22.49
CA ARG A 64 -8.94 -7.35 -23.35
C ARG A 64 -7.51 -6.87 -23.19
N ASP A 65 -6.78 -6.75 -24.29
CA ASP A 65 -5.44 -6.18 -24.36
C ASP A 65 -4.35 -6.91 -23.54
N LEU A 66 -4.39 -8.25 -23.56
CA LEU A 66 -3.33 -9.08 -22.97
C LEU A 66 -2.31 -9.53 -24.02
N GLU A 67 -1.03 -9.40 -23.69
CA GLU A 67 0.07 -9.98 -24.45
C GLU A 67 0.54 -11.31 -23.85
N THR A 68 1.05 -12.20 -24.70
CA THR A 68 1.65 -13.46 -24.23
C THR A 68 3.14 -13.24 -23.97
N ILE A 69 3.57 -13.44 -22.73
CA ILE A 69 4.98 -13.31 -22.34
C ILE A 69 5.74 -14.56 -22.77
N ASN A 70 6.77 -14.39 -23.59
CA ASN A 70 7.73 -15.45 -23.90
C ASN A 70 8.80 -15.53 -22.78
N LEU A 71 8.69 -16.56 -21.94
CA LEU A 71 9.60 -16.77 -20.80
C LEU A 71 11.04 -17.15 -21.22
N GLU A 72 11.24 -17.63 -22.44
CA GLU A 72 12.59 -17.93 -22.97
C GLU A 72 13.37 -16.65 -23.30
N ASN A 73 12.68 -15.52 -23.48
CA ASN A 73 13.26 -14.20 -23.71
C ASN A 73 12.72 -13.17 -22.70
N LEU A 74 12.79 -13.50 -21.42
CA LEU A 74 12.31 -12.62 -20.35
C LEU A 74 13.07 -11.28 -20.30
N GLU A 75 14.39 -11.29 -20.54
CA GLU A 75 15.20 -10.05 -20.56
C GLU A 75 14.70 -9.05 -21.60
N GLY A 76 14.44 -9.50 -22.83
CA GLY A 76 13.92 -8.62 -23.88
C GLY A 76 12.52 -8.08 -23.59
N PHE A 77 11.69 -8.81 -22.84
CA PHE A 77 10.41 -8.29 -22.37
C PHE A 77 10.60 -7.20 -21.31
N ILE A 78 11.48 -7.41 -20.33
CA ILE A 78 11.78 -6.42 -19.29
C ILE A 78 12.32 -5.12 -19.91
N ASP A 79 13.16 -5.21 -20.95
CA ASP A 79 13.69 -4.04 -21.67
C ASP A 79 12.62 -3.25 -22.44
N SER A 80 11.46 -3.86 -22.70
CA SER A 80 10.34 -3.25 -23.43
C SER A 80 9.28 -2.57 -22.55
N LEU A 81 9.33 -2.78 -21.22
CA LEU A 81 8.44 -2.17 -20.22
C LEU A 81 8.82 -0.72 -19.90
#